data_AF-A0A919DAX9-F1
#
_entry.id   AF-A0A919DAX9-F1
#
_cell.length_a   1.000
_cell.length_b   1.000
_cell.length_c   1.000
_cell.angle_alpha   90.00
_cell.angle_beta   90.00
_cell.angle_gamma   90.00
#
_symmetry.space_group_name_H-M   'P 1'
#
loop_
_entity.id
_entity.type
_entity.pdbx_description
1 polymer ?
#
loop_
_entity_poly.entity_id
_entity_poly.type
_entity_poly.pdbx_seq_one_letter_code
_entity_poly.pdbx_strand_id
1 'polypeptide(L)'
;MPSGPTPAGGPRAALGDNARMDTKSDSALVEQAARRAGPGARTALRALLSDFAEDGGRALRLGTGLLGSADPLVRRAGCELLAEAAGRHESGVREAVTTAVLALAAGQDPDHQVQRAAVRALGAGQDARAVPVLLALAGHPDAEVRRAVAEALPTVSTDDPGPVLPALIRLTGDADPEVRNWATFALGFQIDADSPEVRAALWSRTTDEDAAAREEGIRGLARRRDPRAVPLIAELLDDEAGAHVLTFQAAAILGAAELLPHLEHYDPADPGVADALAGCDPAARARDEAFAAALLDALHRRAPDSDAAVHAERFETGLTLTLTVAGEILHWSVEGLSGRSAGAPERAAALVLASLPDGRA
;
A
#
# COMPACT_ATOMS: atom_id res chain seq x y z
N MET A 1 54.57 -18.52 -50.48
CA MET A 1 53.67 -18.61 -51.65
C MET A 1 52.40 -19.29 -51.20
N PRO A 2 51.21 -18.68 -51.36
CA PRO A 2 50.83 -17.26 -51.28
C PRO A 2 49.86 -17.05 -50.06
N SER A 3 49.22 -15.93 -49.69
CA SER A 3 49.14 -14.52 -50.12
C SER A 3 49.01 -13.62 -48.86
N GLY A 4 49.01 -12.29 -49.01
CA GLY A 4 48.23 -11.37 -48.15
C GLY A 4 46.95 -10.89 -48.90
N PRO A 5 46.22 -9.83 -48.48
CA PRO A 5 46.55 -8.85 -47.44
C PRO A 5 45.39 -8.44 -46.46
N THR A 6 45.73 -7.50 -45.57
CA THR A 6 44.94 -6.63 -44.67
C THR A 6 43.99 -5.64 -45.41
N PRO A 7 43.27 -4.68 -44.75
CA PRO A 7 42.44 -4.74 -43.53
C PRO A 7 41.11 -3.95 -43.65
N ALA A 8 40.27 -3.97 -42.60
CA ALA A 8 39.39 -2.85 -42.26
C ALA A 8 39.22 -2.79 -40.71
N GLY A 9 39.26 -1.65 -40.02
CA GLY A 9 39.25 -0.27 -40.52
C GLY A 9 38.13 0.55 -39.88
N GLY A 10 38.06 0.59 -38.54
CA GLY A 10 37.05 1.35 -37.80
C GLY A 10 37.58 1.71 -36.41
N PRO A 11 37.61 3.00 -36.03
CA PRO A 11 38.23 3.42 -34.78
C PRO A 11 37.39 3.04 -33.55
N ARG A 12 38.07 2.63 -32.47
CA ARG A 12 37.51 2.66 -31.11
C ARG A 12 37.24 4.11 -30.71
N ALA A 13 36.08 4.62 -31.09
CA ALA A 13 35.61 5.94 -30.68
C ALA A 13 35.11 5.90 -29.22
N ALA A 14 35.75 6.70 -28.38
CA ALA A 14 35.28 7.24 -27.10
C ALA A 14 34.09 6.55 -26.40
N LEU A 15 34.41 5.66 -25.45
CA LEU A 15 33.63 5.58 -24.21
C LEU A 15 33.97 6.82 -23.37
N GLY A 16 33.33 7.95 -23.67
CA GLY A 16 33.57 9.23 -23.01
C GLY A 16 32.52 10.31 -23.35
N ASP A 17 32.16 11.09 -22.33
CA ASP A 17 31.41 12.37 -22.36
C ASP A 17 29.95 12.44 -22.87
N ASN A 18 29.33 11.38 -23.39
CA ASN A 18 27.92 11.47 -23.83
C ASN A 18 26.86 11.52 -22.69
N ALA A 19 27.26 11.41 -21.42
CA ALA A 19 26.38 11.43 -20.24
C ALA A 19 26.31 12.80 -19.51
N ARG A 20 26.90 13.86 -20.09
CA ARG A 20 26.89 15.23 -19.54
C ARG A 20 25.92 16.20 -20.23
N MET A 21 25.23 15.75 -21.28
CA MET A 21 24.08 16.44 -21.87
C MET A 21 22.80 15.97 -21.14
N ASP A 22 21.92 16.81 -20.61
CA ASP A 22 22.01 18.26 -20.38
C ASP A 22 21.16 18.61 -19.14
N THR A 23 21.74 18.43 -17.95
CA THR A 23 21.01 18.64 -16.67
C THR A 23 20.53 20.08 -16.47
N LYS A 24 21.11 21.06 -17.18
CA LYS A 24 20.67 22.45 -17.15
C LYS A 24 19.44 22.68 -18.01
N SER A 25 19.39 22.08 -19.20
CA SER A 25 18.16 22.06 -20.03
C SER A 25 17.04 21.29 -19.33
N ASP A 26 17.34 20.12 -18.75
CA ASP A 26 16.37 19.33 -17.97
C ASP A 26 15.78 20.16 -16.80
N SER A 27 16.63 20.86 -16.04
CA SER A 27 16.19 21.81 -14.98
C SER A 27 15.31 22.92 -15.54
N ALA A 28 15.74 23.58 -16.61
CA ALA A 28 14.99 24.68 -17.23
C ALA A 28 13.61 24.24 -17.76
N LEU A 29 13.51 23.01 -18.28
CA LEU A 29 12.25 22.41 -18.74
C LEU A 29 11.29 22.17 -17.57
N VAL A 30 11.76 21.54 -16.48
CA VAL A 30 10.93 21.32 -15.28
C VAL A 30 10.54 22.65 -14.63
N GLU A 31 11.46 23.60 -14.50
CA GLU A 31 11.18 24.94 -13.98
C GLU A 31 10.12 25.68 -14.81
N GLN A 32 10.25 25.65 -16.14
CA GLN A 32 9.28 26.30 -17.01
C GLN A 32 7.91 25.61 -16.94
N ALA A 33 7.86 24.28 -16.81
CA ALA A 33 6.62 23.53 -16.63
C ALA A 33 5.97 23.82 -15.26
N ALA A 34 6.75 23.85 -14.19
CA ALA A 34 6.29 24.09 -12.81
C ALA A 34 5.65 25.47 -12.62
N ARG A 35 6.13 26.48 -13.35
CA ARG A 35 5.60 27.86 -13.34
C ARG A 35 4.34 28.06 -14.19
N ARG A 36 3.91 27.07 -14.99
CA ARG A 36 2.69 27.21 -15.83
C ARG A 36 1.42 27.02 -15.00
N ALA A 37 0.45 27.90 -15.21
CA ALA A 37 -0.88 27.82 -14.60
C ALA A 37 -1.92 27.19 -15.54
N GLY A 38 -3.01 26.68 -14.96
CA GLY A 38 -4.18 26.14 -15.67
C GLY A 38 -4.33 24.61 -15.59
N PRO A 39 -5.51 24.07 -15.95
CA PRO A 39 -5.82 22.65 -15.74
C PRO A 39 -4.86 21.70 -16.44
N GLY A 40 -4.52 21.96 -17.71
CA GLY A 40 -3.57 21.15 -18.47
C GLY A 40 -2.12 21.28 -18.04
N ALA A 41 -1.74 22.36 -17.34
CA ALA A 41 -0.35 22.59 -16.94
C ALA A 41 0.13 21.59 -15.88
N ARG A 42 -0.73 21.26 -14.90
CA ARG A 42 -0.44 20.23 -13.89
C ARG A 42 -0.30 18.83 -14.50
N THR A 43 -1.17 18.49 -15.46
CA THR A 43 -1.08 17.20 -16.18
C THR A 43 0.19 17.12 -17.03
N ALA A 44 0.54 18.20 -17.74
CA ALA A 44 1.78 18.27 -18.51
C ALA A 44 3.04 18.19 -17.62
N LEU A 45 3.04 18.87 -16.46
CA LEU A 45 4.12 18.73 -15.48
C LEU A 45 4.23 17.28 -15.00
N ARG A 46 3.13 16.65 -14.57
CA ARG A 46 3.17 15.24 -14.11
C ARG A 46 3.69 14.29 -15.19
N ALA A 47 3.25 14.44 -16.44
CA ALA A 47 3.75 13.63 -17.56
C ALA A 47 5.26 13.84 -17.79
N LEU A 48 5.75 15.08 -17.66
CA LEU A 48 7.18 15.39 -17.75
C LEU A 48 7.98 14.80 -16.59
N LEU A 49 7.50 14.92 -15.34
CA LEU A 49 8.16 14.30 -14.18
C LEU A 49 8.15 12.76 -14.28
N SER A 50 7.08 12.19 -14.84
CA SER A 50 7.00 10.77 -15.17
C SER A 50 8.11 10.34 -16.13
N ASP A 51 8.30 11.03 -17.26
CA ASP A 51 9.41 10.72 -18.20
C ASP A 51 10.79 10.78 -17.48
N PHE A 52 11.03 11.83 -16.70
CA PHE A 52 12.28 11.97 -15.95
C PHE A 52 12.52 10.86 -14.92
N ALA A 53 11.46 10.35 -14.27
CA ALA A 53 11.54 9.30 -13.26
C ALA A 53 11.66 7.87 -13.82
N GLU A 54 11.72 7.67 -15.13
CA GLU A 54 12.11 6.38 -15.71
C GLU A 54 13.58 6.04 -15.44
N ASP A 55 14.47 7.04 -15.43
CA ASP A 55 15.87 6.91 -14.97
C ASP A 55 16.00 7.47 -13.55
N GLY A 56 16.02 6.59 -12.54
CA GLY A 56 16.16 6.98 -11.14
C GLY A 56 17.44 7.78 -10.85
N GLY A 57 18.52 7.54 -11.58
CA GLY A 57 19.77 8.31 -11.46
C GLY A 57 19.64 9.74 -12.02
N ARG A 58 18.94 9.90 -13.16
CA ARG A 58 18.60 11.23 -13.73
C ARG A 58 17.65 11.98 -12.81
N ALA A 59 16.59 11.32 -12.33
CA ALA A 59 15.61 11.89 -11.43
C ALA A 59 16.20 12.34 -10.10
N LEU A 60 17.08 11.54 -9.49
CA LEU A 60 17.81 11.92 -8.27
C LEU A 60 18.66 13.18 -8.47
N ARG A 61 19.47 13.24 -9.54
CA ARG A 61 20.31 14.41 -9.83
C ARG A 61 19.49 15.67 -10.09
N LEU A 62 18.43 15.54 -10.90
CA LEU A 62 17.55 16.65 -11.27
C LEU A 62 16.75 17.13 -10.06
N GLY A 63 15.98 16.23 -9.43
CA GLY A 63 15.11 16.53 -8.29
C GLY A 63 15.87 17.18 -7.13
N THR A 64 17.02 16.62 -6.74
CA THR A 64 17.88 17.18 -5.68
C THR A 64 18.35 18.60 -6.02
N GLY A 65 18.68 18.88 -7.29
CA GLY A 65 19.05 20.22 -7.73
C GLY A 65 17.90 21.23 -7.60
N LEU A 66 16.67 20.81 -7.91
CA LEU A 66 15.46 21.64 -7.83
C LEU A 66 15.07 21.99 -6.38
N LEU A 67 15.40 21.15 -5.40
CA LEU A 67 15.14 21.42 -3.96
C LEU A 67 15.82 22.70 -3.46
N GLY A 68 16.95 23.10 -4.04
CA GLY A 68 17.67 24.33 -3.69
C GLY A 68 17.11 25.61 -4.30
N SER A 69 16.03 25.55 -5.08
CA SER A 69 15.49 26.72 -5.79
C SER A 69 14.83 27.73 -4.85
N ALA A 70 15.00 29.03 -5.13
CA ALA A 70 14.27 30.09 -4.44
C ALA A 70 12.75 30.04 -4.73
N ASP A 71 12.35 29.46 -5.86
CA ASP A 71 10.96 29.35 -6.31
C ASP A 71 10.28 28.11 -5.68
N PRO A 72 9.21 28.28 -4.86
CA PRO A 72 8.54 27.15 -4.22
C PRO A 72 7.87 26.20 -5.23
N LEU A 73 7.44 26.68 -6.40
CA LEU A 73 6.86 25.80 -7.43
C LEU A 73 7.91 24.81 -7.95
N VAL A 74 9.17 25.26 -8.02
CA VAL A 74 10.31 24.46 -8.46
C VAL A 74 10.74 23.48 -7.37
N ARG A 75 10.82 23.91 -6.11
CA ARG A 75 11.11 22.99 -4.99
C ARG A 75 10.05 21.91 -4.86
N ARG A 76 8.77 22.26 -5.05
CA ARG A 76 7.65 21.30 -5.08
C ARG A 76 7.81 20.30 -6.22
N ALA A 77 8.11 20.76 -7.44
CA ALA A 77 8.36 19.88 -8.58
C ALA A 77 9.57 18.95 -8.36
N GLY A 78 10.60 19.43 -7.66
CA GLY A 78 11.74 18.60 -7.21
C GLY A 78 11.29 17.47 -6.27
N CYS A 79 10.47 17.78 -5.27
CA CYS A 79 9.90 16.77 -4.37
C CYS A 79 8.97 15.79 -5.10
N GLU A 80 8.10 16.29 -5.99
CA GLU A 80 7.19 15.48 -6.82
C GLU A 80 7.97 14.49 -7.71
N LEU A 81 9.08 14.93 -8.31
CA LEU A 81 9.97 14.07 -9.11
C LEU A 81 10.66 12.98 -8.28
N LEU A 82 11.14 13.34 -7.08
CA LEU A 82 11.81 12.40 -6.19
C LEU A 82 10.82 11.35 -5.65
N ALA A 83 9.59 11.74 -5.33
CA ALA A 83 8.52 10.82 -4.94
C ALA A 83 8.20 9.81 -6.07
N GLU A 84 8.05 10.28 -7.31
CA GLU A 84 7.78 9.44 -8.48
C GLU A 84 8.94 8.45 -8.74
N ALA A 85 10.19 8.89 -8.56
CA ALA A 85 11.35 8.02 -8.67
C ALA A 85 11.39 6.94 -7.58
N ALA A 86 11.14 7.29 -6.31
CA ALA A 86 11.10 6.33 -5.22
C ALA A 86 10.00 5.27 -5.41
N GLY A 87 8.85 5.65 -5.98
CA GLY A 87 7.75 4.73 -6.28
C GLY A 87 8.05 3.69 -7.36
N ARG A 88 9.03 3.93 -8.24
CA ARG A 88 9.35 3.04 -9.38
C ARG A 88 10.61 2.21 -9.23
N HIS A 89 11.55 2.69 -8.43
CA HIS A 89 12.88 2.11 -8.30
C HIS A 89 13.06 1.39 -6.97
N GLU A 90 14.08 0.55 -6.90
CA GLU A 90 14.42 -0.26 -5.73
C GLU A 90 15.04 0.57 -4.58
N SER A 91 15.34 -0.10 -3.47
CA SER A 91 15.79 0.48 -2.19
C SER A 91 16.87 1.55 -2.31
N GLY A 92 17.87 1.37 -3.17
CA GLY A 92 18.97 2.34 -3.36
C GLY A 92 18.51 3.71 -3.88
N VAL A 93 17.44 3.79 -4.67
CA VAL A 93 16.85 5.08 -5.09
C VAL A 93 15.96 5.64 -3.97
N ARG A 94 15.21 4.79 -3.27
CA ARG A 94 14.35 5.20 -2.14
C ARG A 94 15.16 5.82 -1.00
N GLU A 95 16.28 5.20 -0.61
CA GLU A 95 17.21 5.72 0.40
C GLU A 95 17.82 7.07 -0.02
N ALA A 96 18.17 7.23 -1.31
CA ALA A 96 18.72 8.46 -1.85
C ALA A 96 17.68 9.59 -1.90
N VAL A 97 16.42 9.29 -2.24
CA VAL A 97 15.29 10.22 -2.18
C VAL A 97 15.06 10.71 -0.75
N THR A 98 14.99 9.82 0.23
CA THR A 98 14.88 10.18 1.65
C THR A 98 16.03 11.11 2.06
N THR A 99 17.26 10.75 1.71
CA THR A 99 18.46 11.55 2.04
C THR A 99 18.40 12.96 1.45
N ALA A 100 17.89 13.13 0.22
CA ALA A 100 17.76 14.43 -0.43
C ALA A 100 16.67 15.32 0.20
N VAL A 101 15.54 14.74 0.61
CA VAL A 101 14.35 15.49 1.05
C VAL A 101 14.33 15.79 2.54
N LEU A 102 14.97 14.96 3.38
CA LEU A 102 14.98 15.08 4.85
C LEU A 102 15.25 16.50 5.36
N ALA A 103 16.28 17.17 4.83
CA ALA A 103 16.66 18.52 5.27
C ALA A 103 15.61 19.59 4.94
N LEU A 104 14.92 19.46 3.80
CA LEU A 104 13.90 20.40 3.35
C LEU A 104 12.57 20.21 4.10
N ALA A 105 12.20 18.97 4.42
CA ALA A 105 11.08 18.67 5.30
C ALA A 105 11.35 19.17 6.75
N ALA A 106 12.51 18.84 7.32
CA ALA A 106 12.90 19.27 8.66
C ALA A 106 13.07 20.79 8.80
N GLY A 107 13.45 21.48 7.71
CA GLY A 107 13.62 22.93 7.67
C GLY A 107 12.33 23.76 7.69
N GLN A 108 11.15 23.11 7.66
CA GLN A 108 9.84 23.77 7.66
C GLN A 108 9.72 24.92 6.64
N ASP A 109 9.97 24.59 5.37
CA ASP A 109 9.73 25.44 4.20
C ASP A 109 8.42 26.27 4.34
N PRO A 110 8.46 27.59 4.11
CA PRO A 110 7.30 28.46 4.30
C PRO A 110 6.13 28.18 3.33
N ASP A 111 6.35 27.42 2.26
CA ASP A 111 5.28 26.97 1.37
C ASP A 111 4.77 25.58 1.78
N HIS A 112 3.52 25.52 2.25
CA HIS A 112 2.90 24.27 2.70
C HIS A 112 2.75 23.22 1.57
N GLN A 113 2.68 23.64 0.30
CA GLN A 113 2.63 22.72 -0.84
C GLN A 113 4.00 22.06 -1.06
N VAL A 114 5.09 22.77 -0.77
CA VAL A 114 6.45 22.20 -0.73
C VAL A 114 6.56 21.21 0.43
N GLN A 115 6.12 21.57 1.64
CA GLN A 115 6.10 20.64 2.78
C GLN A 115 5.30 19.36 2.49
N ARG A 116 4.09 19.48 1.93
CA ARG A 116 3.26 18.32 1.55
C ARG A 116 3.95 17.43 0.51
N ALA A 117 4.60 18.02 -0.49
CA ALA A 117 5.32 17.25 -1.50
C ALA A 117 6.57 16.56 -0.90
N ALA A 118 7.26 17.21 0.03
CA ALA A 118 8.38 16.64 0.76
C ALA A 118 7.95 15.45 1.64
N VAL A 119 6.85 15.58 2.38
CA VAL A 119 6.25 14.48 3.15
C VAL A 119 5.92 13.27 2.26
N ARG A 120 5.31 13.49 1.09
CA ARG A 120 5.03 12.41 0.12
C ARG A 120 6.30 11.75 -0.42
N ALA A 121 7.34 12.52 -0.71
CA ALA A 121 8.62 11.96 -1.15
C ALA A 121 9.31 11.14 -0.04
N LEU A 122 9.22 11.56 1.22
CA LEU A 122 9.67 10.77 2.37
C LEU A 122 8.87 9.47 2.52
N GLY A 123 7.54 9.52 2.38
CA GLY A 123 6.67 8.33 2.41
C GLY A 123 7.00 7.33 1.30
N ALA A 124 7.17 7.82 0.06
CA ALA A 124 7.60 6.99 -1.08
C ALA A 124 9.03 6.44 -0.90
N GLY A 125 9.88 7.15 -0.14
CA GLY A 125 11.22 6.70 0.24
C GLY A 125 11.25 5.54 1.24
N GLN A 126 10.12 5.19 1.88
CA GLN A 126 9.94 4.01 2.74
C GLN A 126 11.08 3.74 3.73
N ASP A 127 11.56 4.80 4.38
CA ASP A 127 12.80 4.77 5.17
C ASP A 127 12.55 5.35 6.56
N ALA A 128 12.81 4.54 7.59
CA ALA A 128 12.59 4.89 8.99
C ALA A 128 13.33 6.16 9.44
N ARG A 129 14.39 6.60 8.73
CA ARG A 129 15.05 7.90 8.99
C ARG A 129 14.09 9.10 8.82
N ALA A 130 12.99 8.94 8.07
CA ALA A 130 11.94 9.95 7.93
C ALA A 130 11.05 10.11 9.18
N VAL A 131 10.91 9.07 10.01
CA VAL A 131 9.96 9.03 11.14
C VAL A 131 10.03 10.28 12.04
N PRO A 132 11.20 10.72 12.54
CA PRO A 132 11.27 11.90 13.43
C PRO A 132 10.74 13.19 12.78
N VAL A 133 10.95 13.36 11.48
CA VAL A 133 10.50 14.55 10.73
C VAL A 133 9.00 14.49 10.48
N LEU A 134 8.48 13.31 10.08
CA LEU A 134 7.04 13.12 9.89
C LEU A 134 6.27 13.30 11.21
N LEU A 135 6.80 12.81 12.33
CA LEU A 135 6.20 13.01 13.66
C LEU A 135 6.13 14.50 14.06
N ALA A 136 7.13 15.30 13.71
CA ALA A 136 7.10 16.75 13.93
C ALA A 136 6.04 17.44 13.03
N LEU A 137 5.92 17.03 11.77
CA LEU A 137 4.93 17.56 10.83
C LEU A 137 3.49 17.07 11.09
N ALA A 138 3.29 16.05 11.93
CA ALA A 138 1.97 15.60 12.35
C ALA A 138 1.17 16.68 13.13
N GLY A 139 1.83 17.75 13.60
CA GLY A 139 1.21 18.92 14.24
C GLY A 139 1.13 20.17 13.34
N HIS A 140 1.41 20.05 12.05
CA HIS A 140 1.49 21.18 11.12
C HIS A 140 0.15 21.93 10.99
N PRO A 141 0.12 23.28 10.89
CA PRO A 141 -1.13 24.05 10.83
C PRO A 141 -2.00 23.71 9.61
N ASP A 142 -1.37 23.41 8.47
CA ASP A 142 -2.04 22.99 7.24
C ASP A 142 -2.51 21.53 7.30
N ALA A 143 -3.81 21.31 7.10
CA ALA A 143 -4.42 19.98 7.15
C ALA A 143 -3.93 19.05 6.03
N GLU A 144 -3.63 19.58 4.85
CA GLU A 144 -3.13 18.79 3.71
C GLU A 144 -1.72 18.25 3.96
N VAL A 145 -0.92 18.93 4.80
CA VAL A 145 0.35 18.38 5.32
C VAL A 145 0.11 17.30 6.36
N ARG A 146 -0.82 17.49 7.31
CA ARG A 146 -1.15 16.46 8.32
C ARG A 146 -1.74 15.19 7.69
N ARG A 147 -2.57 15.33 6.65
CA ARG A 147 -3.13 14.22 5.86
C ARG A 147 -2.02 13.45 5.14
N ALA A 148 -1.08 14.15 4.51
CA ALA A 148 0.08 13.52 3.90
C ALA A 148 1.00 12.83 4.92
N VAL A 149 1.06 13.31 6.18
CA VAL A 149 1.77 12.60 7.25
C VAL A 149 1.05 11.32 7.65
N ALA A 150 -0.28 11.33 7.78
CA ALA A 150 -1.06 10.10 8.01
C ALA A 150 -0.87 9.07 6.87
N GLU A 151 -0.84 9.54 5.62
CA GLU A 151 -0.56 8.77 4.39
C GLU A 151 0.86 8.15 4.39
N ALA A 152 1.86 8.87 4.94
CA ALA A 152 3.28 8.48 4.88
C ALA A 152 3.80 7.70 6.11
N LEU A 153 3.19 7.83 7.29
CA LEU A 153 3.71 7.17 8.50
C LEU A 153 3.75 5.63 8.39
N PRO A 154 2.72 4.93 7.88
CA PRO A 154 2.76 3.47 7.72
C PRO A 154 3.88 3.00 6.77
N THR A 155 4.16 3.76 5.71
CA THR A 155 5.11 3.33 4.67
C THR A 155 6.56 3.43 5.12
N VAL A 156 6.86 4.21 6.16
CA VAL A 156 8.21 4.36 6.76
C VAL A 156 8.38 3.59 8.07
N SER A 157 7.36 2.85 8.52
CA SER A 157 7.33 2.17 9.82
C SER A 157 6.87 0.71 9.71
N THR A 158 7.14 0.06 8.57
CA THR A 158 6.74 -1.33 8.29
C THR A 158 7.30 -2.31 9.33
N ASP A 159 8.54 -2.08 9.75
CA ASP A 159 9.30 -3.02 10.60
C ASP A 159 9.08 -2.75 12.10
N ASP A 160 8.80 -1.49 12.46
CA ASP A 160 8.44 -1.06 13.81
C ASP A 160 7.43 0.11 13.74
N PRO A 161 6.12 -0.17 13.86
CA PRO A 161 5.11 0.88 13.91
C PRO A 161 5.04 1.58 15.28
N GLY A 162 5.67 1.04 16.33
CA GLY A 162 5.55 1.53 17.71
C GLY A 162 5.77 3.04 17.87
N PRO A 163 6.84 3.63 17.28
CA PRO A 163 7.08 5.07 17.32
C PRO A 163 6.00 5.93 16.65
N VAL A 164 5.25 5.41 15.67
CA VAL A 164 4.26 6.20 14.91
C VAL A 164 2.84 6.11 15.45
N LEU A 165 2.50 5.05 16.22
CA LEU A 165 1.15 4.85 16.76
C LEU A 165 0.61 6.07 17.55
N PRO A 166 1.37 6.74 18.45
CA PRO A 166 0.82 7.88 19.20
C PRO A 166 0.44 9.07 18.30
N ALA A 167 1.14 9.26 17.17
CA ALA A 167 0.82 10.31 16.21
C ALA A 167 -0.41 9.95 15.38
N LEU A 168 -0.51 8.71 14.89
CA LEU A 168 -1.68 8.25 14.14
C LEU A 168 -2.95 8.24 15.01
N ILE A 169 -2.87 7.76 16.25
CA ILE A 169 -3.96 7.81 17.24
C ILE A 169 -4.42 9.25 17.48
N ARG A 170 -3.50 10.22 17.58
CA ARG A 170 -3.87 11.63 17.69
C ARG A 170 -4.53 12.16 16.41
N LEU A 171 -4.05 11.76 15.24
CA LEU A 171 -4.60 12.19 13.94
C LEU A 171 -5.99 11.60 13.65
N THR A 172 -6.39 10.47 14.24
CA THR A 172 -7.81 10.03 14.16
C THR A 172 -8.77 11.01 14.85
N GLY A 173 -8.27 11.88 15.75
CA GLY A 173 -9.04 12.94 16.39
C GLY A 173 -8.82 14.35 15.79
N ASP A 174 -8.32 14.45 14.57
CA ASP A 174 -8.05 15.74 13.92
C ASP A 174 -9.34 16.54 13.60
N ALA A 175 -9.21 17.86 13.50
CA ALA A 175 -10.33 18.73 13.14
C ALA A 175 -10.74 18.57 11.66
N ASP A 176 -9.82 18.15 10.79
CA ASP A 176 -10.07 17.93 9.37
C ASP A 176 -10.49 16.47 9.09
N PRO A 177 -11.64 16.22 8.43
CA PRO A 177 -12.18 14.89 8.25
C PRO A 177 -11.30 14.00 7.36
N GLU A 178 -10.59 14.55 6.37
CA GLU A 178 -9.68 13.76 5.53
C GLU A 178 -8.46 13.30 6.35
N VAL A 179 -7.95 14.14 7.26
CA VAL A 179 -6.88 13.73 8.18
C VAL A 179 -7.36 12.60 9.10
N ARG A 180 -8.59 12.69 9.62
CA ARG A 180 -9.20 11.61 10.44
C ARG A 180 -9.33 10.32 9.65
N ASN A 181 -9.91 10.39 8.45
CA ASN A 181 -10.11 9.26 7.54
C ASN A 181 -8.78 8.54 7.27
N TRP A 182 -7.77 9.25 6.75
CA TRP A 182 -6.46 8.68 6.45
C TRP A 182 -5.76 8.08 7.67
N ALA A 183 -5.82 8.72 8.84
CA ALA A 183 -5.23 8.17 10.06
C ALA A 183 -5.98 6.92 10.57
N THR A 184 -7.28 6.85 10.33
CA THR A 184 -8.14 5.72 10.73
C THR A 184 -7.94 4.54 9.78
N PHE A 185 -7.84 4.78 8.47
CA PHE A 185 -7.44 3.77 7.49
C PHE A 185 -6.03 3.24 7.77
N ALA A 186 -5.07 4.13 8.09
CA ALA A 186 -3.71 3.76 8.45
C ALA A 186 -3.65 2.80 9.65
N LEU A 187 -4.36 3.12 10.74
CA LEU A 187 -4.50 2.22 11.88
C LEU A 187 -5.34 0.97 11.55
N GLY A 188 -6.39 1.11 10.75
CA GLY A 188 -7.31 0.02 10.41
C GLY A 188 -6.63 -1.08 9.61
N PHE A 189 -5.95 -0.70 8.54
CA PHE A 189 -5.56 -1.57 7.43
C PHE A 189 -4.08 -1.52 7.02
N GLN A 190 -3.34 -0.45 7.34
CA GLN A 190 -1.93 -0.31 6.92
C GLN A 190 -0.92 -0.64 8.03
N ILE A 191 -1.38 -0.81 9.26
CA ILE A 191 -0.56 -1.15 10.42
C ILE A 191 -1.27 -2.23 11.26
N ASP A 192 -0.65 -3.41 11.36
CA ASP A 192 -1.20 -4.56 12.11
C ASP A 192 -0.94 -4.51 13.63
N ALA A 193 -0.65 -3.31 14.15
CA ALA A 193 -0.58 -3.07 15.59
C ALA A 193 -1.97 -3.19 16.23
N ASP A 194 -2.01 -3.79 17.41
CA ASP A 194 -3.26 -4.10 18.10
C ASP A 194 -3.08 -3.92 19.61
N SER A 195 -3.46 -2.75 20.09
CA SER A 195 -3.43 -2.39 21.50
C SER A 195 -4.79 -1.83 21.93
N PRO A 196 -5.08 -1.75 23.24
CA PRO A 196 -6.29 -1.10 23.74
C PRO A 196 -6.45 0.34 23.22
N GLU A 197 -5.35 1.07 23.04
CA GLU A 197 -5.33 2.44 22.53
C GLU A 197 -5.69 2.50 21.03
N VAL A 198 -5.17 1.58 20.21
CA VAL A 198 -5.56 1.46 18.79
C VAL A 198 -7.05 1.10 18.67
N ARG A 199 -7.51 0.11 19.45
CA ARG A 199 -8.94 -0.28 19.50
C ARG A 199 -9.85 0.82 20.05
N ALA A 200 -9.35 1.70 20.92
CA ALA A 200 -10.09 2.86 21.41
C ALA A 200 -10.14 3.99 20.37
N ALA A 201 -9.04 4.22 19.64
CA ALA A 201 -8.98 5.20 18.54
C ALA A 201 -9.97 4.85 17.42
N LEU A 202 -9.94 3.60 16.94
CA LEU A 202 -10.88 3.09 15.94
C LEU A 202 -12.33 3.14 16.44
N TRP A 203 -12.58 2.76 17.70
CA TRP A 203 -13.92 2.89 18.31
C TRP A 203 -14.40 4.34 18.39
N SER A 204 -13.52 5.31 18.63
CA SER A 204 -13.92 6.72 18.64
C SER A 204 -14.43 7.24 17.29
N ARG A 205 -14.15 6.52 16.19
CA ARG A 205 -14.60 6.87 14.84
C ARG A 205 -15.92 6.22 14.46
N THR A 206 -16.41 5.19 15.15
CA THR A 206 -17.65 4.49 14.77
C THR A 206 -18.90 5.39 14.79
N THR A 207 -18.80 6.60 15.35
CA THR A 207 -19.82 7.65 15.31
C THR A 207 -19.27 8.98 14.75
N ASP A 208 -18.29 8.95 13.84
CA ASP A 208 -17.76 10.15 13.17
C ASP A 208 -18.84 10.77 12.27
N GLU A 209 -18.82 12.11 12.18
CA GLU A 209 -19.65 12.90 11.25
C GLU A 209 -19.28 12.59 9.79
N ASP A 210 -17.99 12.32 9.52
CA ASP A 210 -17.51 11.89 8.22
C ASP A 210 -17.77 10.40 8.00
N ALA A 211 -18.35 10.06 6.84
CA ALA A 211 -18.72 8.69 6.54
C ALA A 211 -17.50 7.79 6.38
N ALA A 212 -16.47 8.23 5.66
CA ALA A 212 -15.29 7.42 5.40
C ALA A 212 -14.52 7.11 6.69
N ALA A 213 -14.27 8.12 7.54
CA ALA A 213 -13.66 7.92 8.85
C ALA A 213 -14.47 6.94 9.72
N ARG A 214 -15.81 7.00 9.67
CA ARG A 214 -16.70 6.10 10.40
C ARG A 214 -16.58 4.66 9.92
N GLU A 215 -16.61 4.46 8.61
CA GLU A 215 -16.52 3.17 7.94
C GLU A 215 -15.15 2.50 8.15
N GLU A 216 -14.07 3.28 8.16
CA GLU A 216 -12.72 2.81 8.49
C GLU A 216 -12.61 2.39 9.97
N GLY A 217 -13.26 3.13 10.89
CA GLY A 217 -13.33 2.76 12.30
C GLY A 217 -14.02 1.41 12.52
N ILE A 218 -15.19 1.21 11.91
CA ILE A 218 -15.98 -0.03 12.00
C ILE A 218 -15.19 -1.20 11.38
N ARG A 219 -14.69 -1.05 10.15
CA ARG A 219 -13.95 -2.12 9.47
C ARG A 219 -12.61 -2.43 10.15
N GLY A 220 -11.89 -1.43 10.67
CA GLY A 220 -10.66 -1.63 11.43
C GLY A 220 -10.85 -2.40 12.75
N LEU A 221 -12.02 -2.30 13.37
CA LEU A 221 -12.43 -3.11 14.53
C LEU A 221 -12.87 -4.52 14.15
N ALA A 222 -13.63 -4.67 13.06
CA ALA A 222 -14.00 -5.97 12.49
C ALA A 222 -12.74 -6.79 12.14
N ARG A 223 -11.79 -6.15 11.44
CA ARG A 223 -10.46 -6.67 11.09
C ARG A 223 -9.69 -7.16 12.33
N ARG A 224 -9.82 -6.46 13.46
CA ARG A 224 -9.24 -6.84 14.77
C ARG A 224 -10.06 -7.82 15.60
N ARG A 225 -11.22 -8.27 15.10
CA ARG A 225 -12.22 -9.08 15.83
C ARG A 225 -12.51 -8.49 17.21
N ASP A 226 -12.74 -7.18 17.27
CA ASP A 226 -13.19 -6.54 18.51
C ASP A 226 -14.61 -7.01 18.85
N PRO A 227 -14.87 -7.61 20.03
CA PRO A 227 -16.18 -8.18 20.35
C PRO A 227 -17.29 -7.12 20.39
N ARG A 228 -16.95 -5.83 20.54
CA ARG A 228 -17.91 -4.73 20.48
C ARG A 228 -18.40 -4.44 19.06
N ALA A 229 -17.69 -4.91 18.03
CA ALA A 229 -18.08 -4.72 16.63
C ALA A 229 -19.29 -5.57 16.23
N VAL A 230 -19.51 -6.74 16.85
CA VAL A 230 -20.68 -7.62 16.55
C VAL A 230 -22.01 -6.89 16.77
N PRO A 231 -22.36 -6.37 17.97
CA PRO A 231 -23.63 -5.69 18.17
C PRO A 231 -23.74 -4.38 17.39
N LEU A 232 -22.62 -3.68 17.15
CA LEU A 232 -22.60 -2.46 16.35
C LEU A 232 -22.94 -2.74 14.87
N ILE A 233 -22.35 -3.78 14.28
CA ILE A 233 -22.62 -4.15 12.89
C ILE A 233 -24.04 -4.71 12.77
N ALA A 234 -24.54 -5.47 13.76
CA ALA A 234 -25.94 -5.90 13.79
C ALA A 234 -26.91 -4.70 13.80
N GLU A 235 -26.69 -3.69 14.65
CA GLU A 235 -27.49 -2.46 14.69
C GLU A 235 -27.47 -1.71 13.35
N LEU A 236 -26.30 -1.62 12.71
CA LEU A 236 -26.17 -0.99 11.38
C LEU A 236 -26.83 -1.80 10.26
N LEU A 237 -26.87 -3.14 10.37
CA LEU A 237 -27.58 -4.01 9.41
C LEU A 237 -29.11 -3.98 9.61
N ASP A 238 -29.60 -3.60 10.79
CA ASP A 238 -31.04 -3.44 11.04
C ASP A 238 -31.58 -2.03 10.65
N ASP A 239 -30.70 -1.07 10.36
CA ASP A 239 -31.05 0.28 9.88
C ASP A 239 -30.82 0.44 8.36
N GLU A 240 -31.85 0.86 7.63
CA GLU A 240 -31.79 1.14 6.18
C GLU A 240 -30.71 2.19 5.83
N ALA A 241 -30.39 3.11 6.76
CA ALA A 241 -29.31 4.08 6.58
C ALA A 241 -27.91 3.54 6.94
N GLY A 242 -27.82 2.47 7.74
CA GLY A 242 -26.57 1.82 8.16
C GLY A 242 -26.16 0.63 7.29
N ALA A 243 -27.11 0.03 6.56
CA ALA A 243 -26.88 -1.14 5.73
C ALA A 243 -26.37 -0.76 4.34
N HIS A 244 -25.05 -0.71 4.18
CA HIS A 244 -24.40 -0.45 2.90
C HIS A 244 -23.13 -1.30 2.73
N VAL A 245 -22.52 -1.25 1.53
CA VAL A 245 -21.41 -2.10 1.10
C VAL A 245 -20.25 -2.23 2.10
N LEU A 246 -19.94 -1.19 2.89
CA LEU A 246 -18.85 -1.22 3.86
C LEU A 246 -19.25 -1.85 5.20
N THR A 247 -20.54 -1.82 5.56
CA THR A 247 -21.12 -2.59 6.67
C THR A 247 -21.16 -4.08 6.33
N PHE A 248 -21.54 -4.45 5.10
CA PHE A 248 -21.44 -5.83 4.61
C PHE A 248 -19.99 -6.32 4.59
N GLN A 249 -19.03 -5.51 4.11
CA GLN A 249 -17.60 -5.83 4.22
C GLN A 249 -17.15 -5.99 5.68
N ALA A 250 -17.60 -5.13 6.60
CA ALA A 250 -17.27 -5.28 8.03
C ALA A 250 -17.80 -6.61 8.60
N ALA A 251 -19.02 -7.01 8.23
CA ALA A 251 -19.60 -8.31 8.60
C ALA A 251 -18.78 -9.48 8.03
N ALA A 252 -18.46 -9.44 6.73
CA ALA A 252 -17.61 -10.44 6.06
C ALA A 252 -16.22 -10.57 6.74
N ILE A 253 -15.61 -9.43 7.09
CA ILE A 253 -14.30 -9.39 7.74
C ILE A 253 -14.34 -9.95 9.17
N LEU A 254 -15.40 -9.64 9.92
CA LEU A 254 -15.57 -10.13 11.27
C LEU A 254 -15.91 -11.63 11.32
N GLY A 255 -16.71 -12.10 10.34
CA GLY A 255 -17.11 -13.50 10.19
C GLY A 255 -17.85 -14.07 11.40
N ALA A 256 -18.63 -13.23 12.08
CA ALA A 256 -19.39 -13.59 13.27
C ALA A 256 -20.74 -14.20 12.88
N ALA A 257 -21.00 -15.43 13.31
CA ALA A 257 -22.22 -16.18 12.99
C ALA A 257 -23.49 -15.50 13.53
N GLU A 258 -23.33 -14.69 14.59
CA GLU A 258 -24.35 -13.84 15.18
C GLU A 258 -24.91 -12.80 14.20
N LEU A 259 -24.19 -12.45 13.12
CA LEU A 259 -24.63 -11.51 12.10
C LEU A 259 -25.52 -12.15 11.01
N LEU A 260 -25.55 -13.47 10.89
CA LEU A 260 -26.32 -14.16 9.84
C LEU A 260 -27.81 -13.75 9.80
N PRO A 261 -28.56 -13.72 10.90
CA PRO A 261 -29.98 -13.40 10.85
C PRO A 261 -30.25 -12.00 10.29
N HIS A 262 -29.35 -11.05 10.54
CA HIS A 262 -29.41 -9.67 10.04
C HIS A 262 -29.05 -9.58 8.55
N LEU A 263 -28.24 -10.52 8.03
CA LEU A 263 -27.82 -10.57 6.63
C LEU A 263 -28.81 -11.33 5.72
N GLU A 264 -29.54 -12.33 6.25
CA GLU A 264 -30.48 -13.18 5.49
C GLU A 264 -31.65 -12.42 4.84
N HIS A 265 -31.85 -11.15 5.18
CA HIS A 265 -32.91 -10.30 4.64
C HIS A 265 -32.52 -9.53 3.36
N TYR A 266 -31.22 -9.47 3.04
CA TYR A 266 -30.67 -8.76 1.89
C TYR A 266 -30.58 -9.66 0.65
N ASP A 267 -30.62 -9.06 -0.54
CA ASP A 267 -30.42 -9.81 -1.79
C ASP A 267 -28.92 -10.19 -1.93
N PRO A 268 -28.55 -11.48 -2.06
CA PRO A 268 -27.17 -11.87 -2.29
C PRO A 268 -26.55 -11.29 -3.58
N ALA A 269 -27.34 -10.74 -4.49
CA ALA A 269 -26.87 -10.01 -5.66
C ALA A 269 -26.37 -8.59 -5.34
N ASP A 270 -26.71 -8.03 -4.16
CA ASP A 270 -26.26 -6.70 -3.76
C ASP A 270 -24.76 -6.67 -3.38
N PRO A 271 -24.03 -5.57 -3.67
CA PRO A 271 -22.59 -5.53 -3.45
C PRO A 271 -22.16 -5.82 -2.00
N GLY A 272 -21.41 -6.91 -1.83
CA GLY A 272 -20.84 -7.35 -0.55
C GLY A 272 -21.75 -8.27 0.30
N VAL A 273 -23.03 -8.44 -0.05
CA VAL A 273 -23.97 -9.27 0.74
C VAL A 273 -23.59 -10.75 0.67
N ALA A 274 -23.26 -11.26 -0.52
CA ALA A 274 -22.80 -12.64 -0.68
C ALA A 274 -21.54 -12.96 0.16
N ASP A 275 -20.57 -12.05 0.17
CA ASP A 275 -19.32 -12.19 0.94
C ASP A 275 -19.59 -12.15 2.45
N ALA A 276 -20.53 -11.30 2.89
CA ALA A 276 -20.95 -11.21 4.28
C ALA A 276 -21.65 -12.49 4.75
N LEU A 277 -22.60 -13.01 3.95
CA LEU A 277 -23.29 -14.28 4.22
C LEU A 277 -22.31 -15.45 4.27
N ALA A 278 -21.40 -15.56 3.30
CA ALA A 278 -20.39 -16.62 3.26
C ALA A 278 -19.41 -16.53 4.44
N GLY A 279 -18.91 -15.33 4.75
CA GLY A 279 -18.01 -15.09 5.89
C GLY A 279 -18.64 -15.36 7.24
N CYS A 280 -19.97 -15.19 7.37
CA CYS A 280 -20.69 -15.46 8.62
C CYS A 280 -21.26 -16.89 8.72
N ASP A 281 -21.39 -17.66 7.62
CA ASP A 281 -21.87 -19.06 7.64
C ASP A 281 -20.84 -20.02 8.27
N PRO A 282 -21.11 -20.59 9.47
CA PRO A 282 -20.21 -21.58 10.08
C PRO A 282 -20.03 -22.83 9.22
N ALA A 283 -21.05 -23.19 8.43
CA ALA A 283 -20.98 -24.33 7.53
C ALA A 283 -20.14 -24.01 6.27
N ALA A 284 -20.11 -22.75 5.79
CA ALA A 284 -19.20 -22.32 4.73
C ALA A 284 -17.76 -22.38 5.21
N ARG A 285 -17.48 -21.73 6.34
CA ARG A 285 -16.16 -21.75 6.96
C ARG A 285 -15.65 -23.17 7.23
N ALA A 286 -16.51 -24.07 7.73
CA ALA A 286 -16.16 -25.47 7.91
C ALA A 286 -15.91 -26.23 6.59
N ARG A 287 -16.59 -25.87 5.49
CA ARG A 287 -16.30 -26.41 4.14
C ARG A 287 -14.94 -25.94 3.64
N ASP A 288 -14.59 -24.67 3.85
CA ASP A 288 -13.33 -24.08 3.39
C ASP A 288 -12.13 -24.59 4.20
N GLU A 289 -12.27 -24.70 5.53
CA GLU A 289 -11.29 -25.34 6.40
C GLU A 289 -11.08 -26.83 6.04
N ALA A 290 -12.16 -27.58 5.75
CA ALA A 290 -12.07 -28.97 5.31
C ALA A 290 -11.42 -29.10 3.91
N PHE A 291 -11.70 -28.18 2.99
CA PHE A 291 -11.04 -28.12 1.68
C PHE A 291 -9.54 -27.83 1.82
N ALA A 292 -9.16 -26.87 2.67
CA ALA A 292 -7.77 -26.53 2.96
C ALA A 292 -6.99 -27.73 3.53
N ALA A 293 -7.55 -28.43 4.52
CA ALA A 293 -6.94 -29.64 5.08
C ALA A 293 -6.77 -30.74 4.02
N ALA A 294 -7.81 -31.02 3.23
CA ALA A 294 -7.75 -32.02 2.17
C ALA A 294 -6.79 -31.64 1.02
N LEU A 295 -6.54 -30.35 0.80
CA LEU A 295 -5.59 -29.81 -0.17
C LEU A 295 -4.14 -30.01 0.31
N LEU A 296 -3.83 -29.73 1.57
CA LEU A 296 -2.53 -30.05 2.17
C LEU A 296 -2.24 -31.56 2.10
N ASP A 297 -3.21 -32.38 2.47
CA ASP A 297 -3.14 -33.85 2.35
C ASP A 297 -2.85 -34.31 0.90
N ALA A 298 -3.47 -33.68 -0.09
CA ALA A 298 -3.26 -33.98 -1.50
C ALA A 298 -1.87 -33.52 -1.99
N LEU A 299 -1.37 -32.37 -1.53
CA LEU A 299 -0.02 -31.90 -1.82
C LEU A 299 1.03 -32.84 -1.21
N HIS A 300 0.91 -33.17 0.07
CA HIS A 300 1.87 -34.05 0.76
C HIS A 300 1.93 -35.46 0.15
N ARG A 301 0.81 -36.00 -0.38
CA ARG A 301 0.82 -37.27 -1.12
C ARG A 301 1.56 -37.21 -2.46
N ARG A 302 1.60 -36.04 -3.11
CA ARG A 302 2.07 -35.86 -4.50
C ARG A 302 3.48 -35.31 -4.57
N ALA A 303 3.85 -34.47 -3.59
CA ALA A 303 5.18 -33.91 -3.37
C ALA A 303 5.51 -34.02 -1.86
N PRO A 304 5.94 -35.20 -1.37
CA PRO A 304 6.16 -35.45 0.07
C PRO A 304 7.25 -34.57 0.69
N ASP A 305 8.23 -34.17 -0.12
CA ASP A 305 9.34 -33.29 0.25
C ASP A 305 8.97 -31.79 0.17
N SER A 306 7.71 -31.45 -0.16
CA SER A 306 7.26 -30.07 -0.24
C SER A 306 6.85 -29.51 1.13
N ASP A 307 7.34 -28.32 1.43
CA ASP A 307 7.03 -27.56 2.65
C ASP A 307 5.76 -26.74 2.42
N ALA A 308 4.62 -27.43 2.49
CA ALA A 308 3.28 -26.88 2.27
C ALA A 308 2.61 -26.52 3.60
N ALA A 309 2.09 -25.29 3.71
CA ALA A 309 1.33 -24.84 4.87
C ALA A 309 0.07 -24.07 4.45
N VAL A 310 -0.99 -24.16 5.25
CA VAL A 310 -2.13 -23.24 5.15
C VAL A 310 -2.21 -22.42 6.43
N HIS A 311 -2.36 -21.11 6.29
CA HIS A 311 -2.56 -20.17 7.39
C HIS A 311 -3.62 -19.13 6.99
N ALA A 312 -4.21 -18.48 8.00
CA ALA A 312 -4.81 -17.16 7.81
C ALA A 312 -3.75 -16.13 8.17
N GLU A 313 -3.54 -15.12 7.33
CA GLU A 313 -2.73 -13.98 7.76
C GLU A 313 -3.46 -13.20 8.85
N ARG A 314 -2.69 -12.57 9.75
CA ARG A 314 -3.29 -11.73 10.78
C ARG A 314 -4.09 -10.65 10.06
N PHE A 315 -5.37 -10.53 10.42
CA PHE A 315 -6.27 -9.50 9.91
C PHE A 315 -6.74 -9.65 8.45
N GLU A 316 -6.45 -10.80 7.81
CA GLU A 316 -7.08 -11.20 6.55
C GLU A 316 -8.23 -12.20 6.78
N THR A 317 -9.14 -12.28 5.82
CA THR A 317 -10.37 -13.10 5.92
C THR A 317 -10.22 -14.50 5.36
N GLY A 318 -9.40 -14.65 4.32
CA GLY A 318 -9.19 -15.90 3.60
C GLY A 318 -8.07 -16.78 4.19
N LEU A 319 -8.06 -18.03 3.74
CA LEU A 319 -6.94 -18.94 3.94
C LEU A 319 -5.93 -18.80 2.78
N THR A 320 -4.66 -18.67 3.13
CA THR A 320 -3.51 -18.65 2.23
C THR A 320 -2.80 -20.00 2.30
N LEU A 321 -2.60 -20.64 1.15
CA LEU A 321 -1.66 -21.74 0.98
C LEU A 321 -0.28 -21.16 0.66
N THR A 322 0.74 -21.58 1.38
CA THR A 322 2.15 -21.34 1.05
C THR A 322 2.87 -22.64 0.71
N LEU A 323 3.87 -22.54 -0.18
CA LEU A 323 4.75 -23.64 -0.55
C LEU A 323 6.19 -23.11 -0.68
N THR A 324 7.12 -23.65 0.11
CA THR A 324 8.55 -23.31 -0.04
C THR A 324 9.19 -24.20 -1.12
N VAL A 325 9.69 -23.59 -2.21
CA VAL A 325 10.37 -24.28 -3.31
C VAL A 325 11.76 -23.69 -3.50
N ALA A 326 12.79 -24.49 -3.23
CA ALA A 326 14.21 -24.10 -3.36
C ALA A 326 14.61 -22.79 -2.61
N GLY A 327 13.90 -22.46 -1.52
CA GLY A 327 14.13 -21.26 -0.71
C GLY A 327 13.24 -20.06 -1.04
N GLU A 328 12.40 -20.15 -2.08
CA GLU A 328 11.37 -19.15 -2.40
C GLU A 328 10.01 -19.61 -1.85
N ILE A 329 9.25 -18.70 -1.23
CA ILE A 329 7.89 -18.98 -0.73
C ILE A 329 6.89 -18.50 -1.77
N LEU A 330 6.13 -19.43 -2.34
CA LEU A 330 5.02 -19.16 -3.24
C LEU A 330 3.70 -19.17 -2.46
N HIS A 331 2.74 -18.35 -2.87
CA HIS A 331 1.46 -18.17 -2.16
C HIS A 331 0.25 -18.28 -3.10
N TRP A 332 -0.86 -18.82 -2.59
CA TRP A 332 -2.13 -18.91 -3.30
C TRP A 332 -3.30 -18.69 -2.34
N SER A 333 -4.33 -17.96 -2.78
CA SER A 333 -5.65 -17.97 -2.12
C SER A 333 -6.25 -19.37 -2.22
N VAL A 334 -6.61 -19.96 -1.08
CA VAL A 334 -7.29 -21.27 -1.00
C VAL A 334 -8.66 -21.21 -1.65
N GLU A 335 -9.40 -20.11 -1.48
CA GLU A 335 -10.69 -19.87 -2.12
C GLU A 335 -10.55 -19.84 -3.65
N GLY A 336 -9.55 -19.10 -4.16
CA GLY A 336 -9.22 -19.07 -5.60
C GLY A 336 -8.77 -20.43 -6.16
N LEU A 337 -8.18 -21.29 -5.33
CA LEU A 337 -7.91 -22.69 -5.68
C LEU A 337 -9.17 -23.56 -5.64
N SER A 338 -10.06 -23.35 -4.68
CA SER A 338 -11.37 -24.03 -4.59
C SER A 338 -12.21 -23.73 -5.83
N GLY A 339 -12.39 -22.45 -6.18
CA GLY A 339 -13.12 -22.03 -7.38
C GLY A 339 -12.56 -22.63 -8.68
N ARG A 340 -11.23 -22.51 -8.90
CA ARG A 340 -10.58 -23.06 -10.12
C ARG A 340 -10.56 -24.59 -10.19
N SER A 341 -10.65 -25.28 -9.05
CA SER A 341 -10.71 -26.74 -8.99
C SER A 341 -12.13 -27.31 -8.99
N ALA A 342 -13.15 -26.45 -8.92
CA ALA A 342 -14.54 -26.79 -8.62
C ALA A 342 -14.68 -27.57 -7.29
N GLY A 343 -14.01 -27.09 -6.24
CA GLY A 343 -14.04 -27.66 -4.89
C GLY A 343 -13.34 -29.01 -4.74
N ALA A 344 -12.45 -29.38 -5.67
CA ALA A 344 -11.78 -30.69 -5.69
C ALA A 344 -10.30 -30.59 -5.27
N PRO A 345 -9.92 -30.98 -4.04
CA PRO A 345 -8.56 -30.77 -3.51
C PRO A 345 -7.44 -31.38 -4.36
N GLU A 346 -7.65 -32.59 -4.91
CA GLU A 346 -6.69 -33.26 -5.81
C GLU A 346 -6.45 -32.48 -7.12
N ARG A 347 -7.45 -31.74 -7.61
CA ARG A 347 -7.28 -30.86 -8.78
C ARG A 347 -6.58 -29.56 -8.39
N ALA A 348 -6.90 -28.99 -7.23
CA ALA A 348 -6.21 -27.82 -6.70
C ALA A 348 -4.71 -28.11 -6.45
N ALA A 349 -4.37 -29.25 -5.85
CA ALA A 349 -2.98 -29.70 -5.69
C ALA A 349 -2.26 -29.85 -7.04
N ALA A 350 -2.93 -30.41 -8.06
CA ALA A 350 -2.38 -30.50 -9.41
C ALA A 350 -2.16 -29.11 -10.06
N LEU A 351 -3.05 -28.14 -9.83
CA LEU A 351 -2.89 -26.76 -10.31
C LEU A 351 -1.71 -26.05 -9.62
N VAL A 352 -1.54 -26.22 -8.32
CA VAL A 352 -0.39 -25.69 -7.56
C VAL A 352 0.92 -26.23 -8.11
N LEU A 353 1.06 -27.57 -8.18
CA LEU A 353 2.28 -28.22 -8.68
C LEU A 353 2.58 -27.89 -10.15
N ALA A 354 1.56 -27.73 -10.99
CA ALA A 354 1.73 -27.30 -12.39
C ALA A 354 2.07 -25.81 -12.55
N SER A 355 1.97 -25.00 -11.49
CA SER A 355 2.37 -23.58 -11.48
C SER A 355 3.78 -23.34 -10.94
N LEU A 356 4.49 -24.39 -10.53
CA LEU A 356 5.87 -24.29 -10.06
C LEU A 356 6.86 -24.07 -11.22
N PRO A 357 7.98 -23.35 -11.00
CA PRO A 357 9.04 -23.23 -12.00
C PRO A 357 9.58 -24.60 -12.45
N ASP A 358 9.87 -24.75 -13.75
CA ASP A 358 10.17 -26.03 -14.39
C ASP A 358 11.13 -26.94 -13.60
N GLY A 359 10.66 -28.16 -13.32
CA GLY A 359 11.48 -29.26 -12.79
C GLY A 359 11.64 -29.34 -11.27
N ARG A 360 10.77 -28.70 -10.48
CA ARG A 360 10.84 -28.67 -9.00
C ARG A 360 9.51 -28.99 -8.31
N ALA A 361 8.98 -30.18 -8.57
CA ALA A 361 7.85 -30.78 -7.85
C ALA A 361 8.32 -32.02 -7.06
#